data_AF-A0A920PYH4-F1
#
_entry.id   AF-A0A920PYH4-F1
#
_cell.length_a   1.000
_cell.length_b   1.000
_cell.length_c   1.000
_cell.angle_alpha   90.00
_cell.angle_beta   90.00
_cell.angle_gamma   90.00
#
_symmetry.space_group_name_H-M   'P 1'
#
loop_
_entity.id
_entity.type
_entity.pdbx_description
1 polymer ?
#
loop_
_entity_poly.entity_id
_entity_poly.type
_entity_poly.pdbx_seq_one_letter_code
_entity_poly.pdbx_strand_id
1 'polypeptide(L)' 'MRVLIFGCNRLSTSLVADLAKDDNHITVLGTERNCLETYPL' A
#
# COMPACT_ATOMS: atom_id res chain seq x y z
N MET A 1 -13.27 -6.05 -0.22
CA MET A 1 -13.67 -4.88 0.60
C MET A 1 -12.97 -3.61 0.09
N ARG A 2 -13.34 -2.39 0.49
CA ARG A 2 -12.59 -1.16 0.14
C ARG A 2 -11.83 -0.62 1.36
N VAL A 3 -10.54 -0.38 1.21
CA VAL A 3 -9.66 0.09 2.29
C VAL A 3 -8.92 1.34 1.84
N LEU A 4 -8.97 2.39 2.66
CA LEU A 4 -8.24 3.64 2.45
C LEU A 4 -7.17 3.76 3.53
N ILE A 5 -5.91 3.90 3.11
CA ILE A 5 -4.76 4.05 4.00
C ILE A 5 -4.17 5.45 3.80
N PHE A 6 -4.01 6.19 4.89
CA PHE A 6 -3.36 7.50 4.91
C PHE A 6 -1.92 7.37 5.40
N GLY A 7 -0.99 7.89 4.60
CA GLY A 7 0.43 7.77 4.82
C GLY A 7 1.01 6.54 4.14
N CYS A 8 2.25 6.69 3.67
CA CYS A 8 3.00 5.61 3.06
C CYS A 8 4.37 5.52 3.73
N ASN A 9 4.53 4.53 4.58
CA ASN A 9 5.74 4.21 5.33
C ASN A 9 5.92 2.68 5.37
N ARG A 10 6.98 2.20 6.02
CA ARG A 10 7.28 0.76 6.10
C ARG A 10 6.16 -0.10 6.72
N LEU A 11 5.41 0.45 7.69
CA LEU A 11 4.29 -0.27 8.31
C LEU A 11 3.14 -0.40 7.31
N SER A 12 2.74 0.69 6.69
CA SER A 12 1.62 0.69 5.73
C SER A 12 1.96 -0.13 4.49
N THR A 13 3.20 -0.12 4.00
CA THR A 13 3.60 -0.93 2.83
C THR A 13 3.52 -2.42 3.13
N SER A 14 3.93 -2.86 4.33
CA SER A 14 3.76 -4.25 4.77
C SER A 14 2.28 -4.63 4.88
N LEU A 15 1.45 -3.75 5.43
CA LEU A 15 0.02 -3.99 5.56
C LEU A 15 -0.68 -4.08 4.20
N VAL A 16 -0.33 -3.21 3.25
CA VAL A 16 -0.86 -3.24 1.88
C VAL A 16 -0.55 -4.58 1.22
N ALA A 17 0.67 -5.10 1.37
CA ALA A 17 1.07 -6.37 0.78
C ALA A 17 0.26 -7.55 1.31
N ASP A 18 -0.13 -7.53 2.59
CA ASP A 18 -1.00 -8.57 3.16
C ASP A 18 -2.46 -8.39 2.75
N LEU A 19 -2.99 -7.18 2.82
CA LEU A 19 -4.38 -6.90 2.44
C LEU A 19 -4.65 -7.11 0.95
N ALA A 20 -3.63 -6.94 0.09
CA ALA A 20 -3.74 -7.12 -1.36
C ALA A 20 -3.82 -8.59 -1.78
N LYS A 21 -3.52 -9.54 -0.88
CA LYS A 21 -3.69 -10.98 -1.14
C LYS A 21 -5.16 -11.41 -1.13
N ASP A 22 -6.02 -10.59 -0.51
CA ASP A 22 -7.47 -10.77 -0.50
C ASP A 22 -8.13 -9.99 -1.66
N ASP A 23 -9.44 -10.21 -1.88
CA ASP A 23 -10.26 -9.44 -2.85
C ASP A 23 -10.59 -8.02 -2.34
N ASN A 24 -9.54 -7.27 -2.01
CA ASN A 24 -9.60 -5.93 -1.45
C ASN A 24 -9.14 -4.89 -2.47
N HIS A 25 -9.94 -3.84 -2.61
CA HIS A 25 -9.57 -2.63 -3.33
C HIS A 25 -8.92 -1.66 -2.36
N ILE A 26 -7.62 -1.44 -2.51
CA ILE A 26 -6.81 -0.64 -1.59
C ILE A 26 -6.43 0.65 -2.28
N THR A 27 -6.65 1.78 -1.61
CA THR A 27 -6.14 3.09 -2.02
C THR A 27 -5.22 3.61 -0.94
N VAL A 28 -4.00 3.99 -1.33
CA VAL A 28 -3.02 4.58 -0.41
C VAL A 28 -2.82 6.05 -0.80
N LEU A 29 -3.04 6.93 0.16
CA LEU A 29 -2.80 8.37 0.02
C LEU A 29 -1.52 8.72 0.76
N GLY A 30 -0.45 8.99 0.01
CA GLY A 30 0.85 9.38 0.55
C GLY A 30 1.44 10.55 -0.23
N THR A 31 2.33 11.30 0.42
CA THR A 31 3.15 12.32 -0.24
C THR A 31 4.27 11.70 -1.09
N GLU A 32 4.66 10.48 -0.76
CA GLU A 32 5.71 9.72 -1.44
C GLU A 32 5.10 8.89 -2.56
N ARG A 33 5.42 9.24 -3.81
CA ARG A 33 4.84 8.60 -5.00
C ARG A 33 5.32 7.16 -5.19
N ASN A 34 6.51 6.83 -4.72
CA ASN A 34 7.21 5.58 -5.02
C ASN A 34 7.22 4.61 -3.83
N CYS A 35 6.43 4.88 -2.79
CA CYS A 35 6.48 4.10 -1.56
C CYS A 35 6.00 2.64 -1.70
N LEU A 36 5.21 2.36 -2.74
CA LEU A 36 4.79 1.01 -3.13
C LEU A 36 5.51 0.50 -4.39
N GLU A 37 6.40 1.30 -4.97
CA GLU A 37 7.24 0.84 -6.07
C GLU A 37 8.32 -0.07 -5.49
N THR A 38 8.13 -1.38 -5.63
CA THR A 38 9.21 -2.33 -5.43
C THR A 38 10.20 -2.13 -6.56
N TYR A 39 11.43 -1.70 -6.25
CA TYR A 39 12.50 -1.59 -7.25
C TYR A 39 12.57 -2.87 -8.08
N PRO A 40 12.53 -2.79 -9.42
CA PRO A 40 12.84 -3.94 -10.26
C PRO A 40 14.34 -4.22 -10.11
N LEU A 41 14.67 -5.37 -9.53
CA LEU A 41 15.99 -6.00 -9.67
C LEU A 41 16.08 -6.66 -11.03
#